data_AF-A0AA45LDW1-F1
#
_entry.id   AF-A0AA45LDW1-F1
#
_cell.length_a   1.000
_cell.length_b   1.000
_cell.length_c   1.000
_cell.angle_alpha   90.00
_cell.angle_beta   90.00
_cell.angle_gamma   90.00
#
_symmetry.space_group_name_H-M   'P 1'
#
loop_
_entity.id
_entity.type
_entity.pdbx_description
1 polymer ?
#
loop_
_entity_poly.entity_id
_entity_poly.type
_entity_poly.pdbx_seq_one_letter_code
_entity_poly.pdbx_strand_id
1 'polypeptide(L)'
;MPAWVWFTVAAVAGIAGFALIATDRAQRTARNRERRRWAALRGWQFEETDQVLTSRWESGAIAYYGTGTAKDVVAGSTFTADGRRQVYVLDHETNNKVNSVLVGVRCRRSLPVVVELWLHSVPFQRDQMPDLLGPVGSRYAFVSEVPAARKLITPDLVDAAEEIGADVTVVWLEGDWVMAAAPPNSTPSRIERLLRDLGELADVVDPFDAEPDDEPGSGSGEVIRPSFGRKQ
;
A
#
# COMPACT_ATOMS: atom_id res chain seq x y z
N MET A 1 -45.56 -6.84 31.23
CA MET A 1 -44.56 -5.79 31.48
C MET A 1 -45.19 -4.42 31.26
N PRO A 2 -45.14 -3.50 32.23
CA PRO A 2 -45.75 -2.17 32.09
C PRO A 2 -44.97 -1.26 31.11
N ALA A 3 -45.68 -0.38 30.40
CA ALA A 3 -45.12 0.42 29.29
C ALA A 3 -43.95 1.33 29.70
N TRP A 4 -43.92 1.81 30.94
CA TRP A 4 -42.83 2.65 31.45
C TRP A 4 -41.47 1.94 31.43
N VAL A 5 -41.44 0.60 31.54
CA VAL A 5 -40.21 -0.19 31.44
C VAL A 5 -39.58 -0.04 30.06
N TRP A 6 -40.40 -0.08 29.00
CA TRP A 6 -39.92 0.11 27.63
C TRP A 6 -39.39 1.52 27.38
N PHE A 7 -40.01 2.55 27.96
CA PHE A 7 -39.51 3.92 27.88
C PHE A 7 -38.17 4.08 28.60
N THR A 8 -37.99 3.47 29.77
CA THR A 8 -36.70 3.49 30.49
C THR A 8 -35.61 2.79 29.67
N VAL A 9 -35.90 1.62 29.10
CA VAL A 9 -34.96 0.90 28.23
C VAL A 9 -34.60 1.74 27.01
N ALA A 10 -35.59 2.36 26.36
CA ALA A 10 -35.37 3.22 25.20
C ALA A 10 -34.52 4.47 25.55
N ALA A 11 -34.78 5.10 26.70
CA ALA A 11 -34.00 6.25 27.16
C ALA A 11 -32.54 5.88 27.44
N VAL A 12 -32.29 4.76 28.13
CA VAL A 12 -30.94 4.26 28.40
C VAL A 12 -30.21 3.91 27.10
N ALA A 13 -30.88 3.19 26.19
CA ALA A 13 -30.32 2.86 24.89
C ALA A 13 -30.02 4.11 24.05
N GLY A 14 -30.88 5.12 24.10
CA GLY A 14 -30.69 6.40 23.42
C GLY A 14 -29.48 7.17 23.94
N ILE A 15 -29.31 7.26 25.27
CA ILE A 15 -28.14 7.90 25.88
C ILE A 15 -26.86 7.16 25.53
N ALA A 16 -26.86 5.82 25.60
CA ALA A 16 -25.70 5.00 25.25
C ALA A 16 -25.33 5.18 23.76
N GLY A 17 -26.32 5.14 22.86
CA GLY A 17 -26.10 5.37 21.43
C GLY A 17 -25.55 6.76 21.14
N PHE A 18 -26.08 7.80 21.79
CA PHE A 18 -25.58 9.16 21.64
C PHE A 18 -24.12 9.29 22.14
N ALA A 19 -23.81 8.70 23.28
CA ALA A 19 -22.45 8.70 23.83
C ALA A 19 -21.44 8.01 22.89
N LEU A 20 -21.82 6.88 22.28
CA LEU A 20 -20.98 6.19 21.31
C LEU A 20 -20.70 7.04 20.07
N ILE A 21 -21.74 7.68 19.50
CA ILE A 21 -21.59 8.55 18.33
C ILE A 21 -20.70 9.76 18.64
N ALA A 22 -20.88 10.39 19.81
CA ALA A 22 -20.07 11.51 20.23
C ALA A 22 -18.60 11.13 20.38
N THR A 23 -18.33 9.94 20.94
CA THR A 23 -16.98 9.42 21.12
C THR A 23 -16.31 9.10 19.78
N ASP A 24 -17.00 8.42 18.87
CA ASP A 24 -16.48 8.13 17.52
C ASP A 24 -16.15 9.42 16.77
N ARG A 25 -17.06 10.41 16.80
CA ARG A 25 -16.83 11.70 16.17
C ARG A 25 -15.62 12.43 16.76
N ALA A 26 -15.45 12.40 18.08
CA ALA A 26 -14.31 13.02 18.75
C ALA A 26 -12.99 12.34 18.36
N GLN A 27 -12.96 11.01 18.28
CA GLN A 27 -11.78 10.24 17.86
C GLN A 27 -11.39 10.54 16.41
N ARG A 28 -12.35 10.52 15.47
CA ARG A 28 -12.10 10.88 14.05
C ARG A 28 -11.51 12.28 13.93
N THR A 29 -12.09 13.25 14.66
CA THR A 29 -11.60 14.64 14.63
C THR A 29 -10.19 14.77 15.23
N ALA A 30 -9.89 14.02 16.30
CA ALA A 30 -8.56 14.03 16.91
C ALA A 30 -7.51 13.46 15.94
N ARG A 31 -7.79 12.33 15.30
CA ARG A 31 -6.91 11.69 14.32
C ARG A 31 -6.65 12.60 13.11
N ASN A 32 -7.68 13.21 12.55
CA ASN A 32 -7.55 14.20 11.47
C ASN A 32 -6.62 15.36 11.86
N ARG A 33 -6.78 15.93 13.07
CA ARG A 33 -5.90 17.00 13.56
C ARG A 33 -4.46 16.55 13.77
N GLU A 34 -4.25 15.30 14.18
CA GLU A 34 -2.92 14.71 14.36
C GLU A 34 -2.26 14.49 13.00
N ARG A 35 -2.96 13.87 12.05
CA ARG A 35 -2.49 13.63 10.68
C ARG A 35 -2.12 14.94 9.98
N ARG A 36 -2.99 15.96 10.07
CA ARG A 36 -2.73 17.31 9.51
C ARG A 36 -1.48 17.96 10.12
N ARG A 37 -1.30 17.87 11.44
CA ARG A 37 -0.10 18.40 12.11
C ARG A 37 1.16 17.66 11.72
N TRP A 38 1.10 16.34 11.67
CA TRP A 38 2.22 15.51 11.25
C TRP A 38 2.66 15.83 9.81
N ALA A 39 1.71 15.93 8.87
CA ALA A 39 2.01 16.34 7.50
C ALA A 39 2.66 17.74 7.43
N ALA A 40 2.12 18.71 8.19
CA ALA A 40 2.68 20.05 8.24
C ALA A 40 4.12 20.09 8.79
N LEU A 41 4.45 19.30 9.81
CA LEU A 41 5.81 19.19 10.35
C LEU A 41 6.81 18.63 9.33
N ARG A 42 6.35 17.77 8.43
CA ARG A 42 7.16 17.22 7.33
C ARG A 42 7.22 18.12 6.09
N GLY A 43 6.46 19.21 6.05
CA GLY A 43 6.25 20.01 4.85
C GLY A 43 5.50 19.25 3.75
N TRP A 44 4.67 18.28 4.12
CA TRP A 44 3.85 17.47 3.22
C TRP A 44 2.45 18.07 3.08
N GLN A 45 1.78 17.70 1.98
CA GLN A 45 0.43 18.15 1.70
C GLN A 45 -0.57 17.28 2.46
N PHE A 46 -1.65 17.90 2.95
CA PHE A 46 -2.74 17.23 3.63
C PHE A 46 -4.06 17.59 2.94
N GLU A 47 -4.87 16.59 2.65
CA GLU A 47 -6.21 16.73 2.13
C GLU A 47 -7.18 15.85 2.94
N GLU A 48 -8.34 16.40 3.29
CA GLU A 48 -9.25 15.71 4.19
C GLU A 48 -9.99 14.55 3.51
N THR A 49 -10.24 14.64 2.21
CA THR A 49 -10.94 13.60 1.45
C THR A 49 -10.55 13.67 -0.02
N ASP A 50 -10.21 12.52 -0.59
CA ASP A 50 -10.04 12.32 -2.04
C ASP A 50 -10.90 11.12 -2.48
N GLN A 51 -11.76 11.35 -3.47
CA GLN A 51 -12.70 10.33 -3.98
C GLN A 51 -12.11 9.47 -5.10
N VAL A 52 -11.00 9.88 -5.70
CA VAL A 52 -10.44 9.28 -6.91
C VAL A 52 -9.11 8.58 -6.62
N LEU A 53 -8.37 8.98 -5.58
CA LEU A 53 -7.05 8.44 -5.30
C LEU A 53 -7.01 6.90 -5.24
N THR A 54 -7.98 6.27 -4.59
CA THR A 54 -8.04 4.80 -4.46
C THR A 54 -8.34 4.07 -5.77
N SER A 55 -8.84 4.76 -6.80
CA SER A 55 -9.06 4.16 -8.12
C SER A 55 -7.78 3.92 -8.92
N ARG A 56 -6.62 4.35 -8.40
CA ARG A 56 -5.31 4.10 -9.01
C ARG A 56 -4.78 2.69 -8.76
N TRP A 57 -5.35 1.99 -7.80
CA TRP A 57 -4.93 0.65 -7.38
C TRP A 57 -6.14 -0.27 -7.40
N GLU A 58 -5.92 -1.51 -7.77
CA GLU A 58 -6.96 -2.53 -7.88
C GLU A 58 -6.67 -3.73 -6.97
N SER A 59 -5.47 -3.82 -6.39
CA SER A 59 -4.99 -5.01 -5.68
C SER A 59 -4.93 -4.83 -4.15
N GLY A 60 -4.54 -5.90 -3.45
CA GLY A 60 -4.32 -5.92 -2.01
C GLY A 60 -5.57 -5.54 -1.21
N ALA A 61 -5.41 -4.55 -0.32
CA ALA A 61 -6.50 -4.07 0.52
C ALA A 61 -7.63 -3.40 -0.28
N ILE A 62 -7.34 -2.86 -1.46
CA ILE A 62 -8.36 -2.24 -2.32
C ILE A 62 -9.31 -3.29 -2.89
N ALA A 63 -8.78 -4.38 -3.47
CA ALA A 63 -9.64 -5.48 -3.92
C ALA A 63 -10.36 -6.19 -2.77
N TYR A 64 -9.79 -6.20 -1.56
CA TYR A 64 -10.40 -6.86 -0.41
C TYR A 64 -11.55 -6.06 0.22
N TYR A 65 -11.37 -4.76 0.43
CA TYR A 65 -12.39 -3.89 1.05
C TYR A 65 -13.25 -3.12 0.04
N GLY A 66 -12.92 -3.18 -1.26
CA GLY A 66 -13.49 -2.36 -2.32
C GLY A 66 -12.79 -0.99 -2.46
N THR A 67 -13.00 -0.30 -3.59
CA THR A 67 -12.31 0.97 -3.91
C THR A 67 -12.47 2.04 -2.83
N GLY A 68 -13.67 2.18 -2.23
CA GLY A 68 -13.90 3.08 -1.10
C GLY A 68 -13.56 4.54 -1.38
N THR A 69 -13.25 5.31 -0.33
CA THR A 69 -12.82 6.71 -0.39
C THR A 69 -11.56 6.91 0.45
N ALA A 70 -10.66 7.78 0.00
CA ALA A 70 -9.48 8.16 0.77
C ALA A 70 -9.83 9.31 1.73
N LYS A 71 -9.55 9.12 3.03
CA LYS A 71 -9.69 10.13 4.08
C LYS A 71 -8.33 10.49 4.65
N ASP A 72 -8.21 11.68 5.22
CA ASP A 72 -7.01 12.12 5.94
C ASP A 72 -5.72 11.88 5.10
N VAL A 73 -5.79 12.23 3.82
CA VAL A 73 -4.78 11.95 2.81
C VAL A 73 -3.56 12.84 3.03
N VAL A 74 -2.39 12.23 3.00
CA VAL A 74 -1.10 12.89 3.09
C VAL A 74 -0.29 12.52 1.86
N ALA A 75 0.15 13.54 1.13
CA ALA A 75 1.00 13.41 -0.04
C ALA A 75 2.36 14.05 0.24
N GLY A 76 3.43 13.29 0.04
CA GLY A 76 4.76 13.75 0.40
C GLY A 76 5.85 13.00 -0.33
N SER A 77 7.02 12.97 0.30
CA SER A 77 8.18 12.24 -0.20
C SER A 77 9.05 11.78 0.95
N THR A 78 9.61 10.58 0.85
CA THR A 78 10.61 10.06 1.78
C THR A 78 11.96 9.90 1.09
N PHE A 79 13.04 9.86 1.87
CA PHE A 79 14.37 9.49 1.40
C PHE A 79 14.58 8.01 1.70
N THR A 80 14.95 7.26 0.67
CA THR A 80 15.41 5.87 0.74
C THR A 80 16.89 5.82 0.36
N ALA A 81 17.51 4.64 0.35
CA ALA A 81 18.92 4.51 -0.03
C ALA A 81 19.16 4.94 -1.49
N ASP A 82 18.19 4.67 -2.36
CA ASP A 82 18.24 4.99 -3.79
C ASP A 82 17.69 6.39 -4.14
N GLY A 83 17.39 7.21 -3.13
CA GLY A 83 17.03 8.61 -3.29
C GLY A 83 15.62 8.95 -2.85
N ARG A 84 15.05 10.02 -3.44
CA ARG A 84 13.77 10.58 -2.99
C ARG A 84 12.60 9.91 -3.72
N ARG A 85 11.71 9.26 -2.97
CA ARG A 85 10.51 8.60 -3.50
C ARG A 85 9.24 9.33 -3.06
N GLN A 86 8.25 9.41 -3.95
CA GLN A 86 6.92 9.96 -3.62
C GLN A 86 6.20 8.99 -2.67
N VAL A 87 5.46 9.54 -1.71
CA VAL A 87 4.68 8.72 -0.77
C VAL A 87 3.25 9.22 -0.61
N TYR A 88 2.33 8.29 -0.38
CA TYR A 88 0.97 8.56 0.05
C TYR A 88 0.68 7.85 1.37
N VAL A 89 -0.07 8.52 2.24
CA VAL A 89 -0.69 7.91 3.41
C VAL A 89 -2.15 8.33 3.43
N LEU A 90 -3.07 7.39 3.56
CA LEU A 90 -4.49 7.68 3.60
C LEU A 90 -5.24 6.68 4.47
N ASP A 91 -6.31 7.12 5.09
CA ASP A 91 -7.26 6.26 5.78
C ASP A 91 -8.27 5.74 4.73
N HIS A 92 -8.32 4.43 4.51
CA HIS A 92 -9.20 3.82 3.51
C HIS A 92 -10.58 3.55 4.12
N GLU A 93 -11.56 4.31 3.66
CA GLU A 93 -12.94 4.25 4.15
C GLU A 93 -13.85 3.54 3.14
N THR A 94 -14.46 2.43 3.58
CA THR A 94 -15.58 1.80 2.86
C THR A 94 -16.76 1.68 3.82
N ASN A 95 -17.99 1.89 3.34
CA ASN A 95 -19.20 1.80 4.17
C ASN A 95 -19.13 2.68 5.44
N ASN A 96 -18.56 3.88 5.31
CA ASN A 96 -18.43 4.87 6.40
C ASN A 96 -17.58 4.39 7.60
N LYS A 97 -16.73 3.38 7.37
CA LYS A 97 -15.79 2.81 8.32
C LYS A 97 -14.39 2.81 7.72
N VAL A 98 -13.41 3.30 8.49
CA VAL A 98 -11.99 3.17 8.12
C VAL A 98 -11.55 1.73 8.38
N ASN A 99 -11.23 1.02 7.30
CA ASN A 99 -10.86 -0.40 7.34
C ASN A 99 -9.36 -0.58 7.55
N SER A 100 -8.54 0.34 7.03
CA SER A 100 -7.09 0.33 7.16
C SER A 100 -6.52 1.73 6.93
N VAL A 101 -5.25 1.92 7.30
CA VAL A 101 -4.43 3.04 6.83
C VAL A 101 -3.54 2.50 5.71
N LEU A 102 -3.72 3.00 4.49
CA LEU A 102 -2.87 2.64 3.37
C LEU A 102 -1.65 3.55 3.37
N VAL A 103 -0.49 2.94 3.21
CA VAL A 103 0.79 3.62 3.06
C VAL A 103 1.41 3.14 1.75
N GLY A 104 1.80 4.07 0.90
CA GLY A 104 2.35 3.81 -0.41
C GLY A 104 3.66 4.53 -0.63
N VAL A 105 4.63 3.82 -1.20
CA VAL A 105 5.91 4.35 -1.68
C VAL A 105 5.99 4.08 -3.18
N ARG A 106 6.26 5.13 -3.96
CA ARG A 106 6.35 5.03 -5.41
C ARG A 106 7.71 4.53 -5.86
N CYS A 107 7.72 3.51 -6.69
CA CYS A 107 8.86 3.06 -7.48
C CYS A 107 9.15 4.02 -8.65
N ARG A 108 10.34 3.93 -9.23
CA ARG A 108 10.75 4.68 -10.42
C ARG A 108 10.26 4.01 -11.70
N ARG A 109 10.21 2.68 -11.69
CA ARG A 109 9.69 1.84 -12.78
C ARG A 109 8.42 1.11 -12.36
N SER A 110 7.61 0.74 -13.35
CA SER A 110 6.51 -0.19 -13.13
C SER A 110 7.05 -1.59 -12.89
N LEU A 111 6.52 -2.27 -11.89
CA LEU A 111 6.80 -3.65 -11.58
C LEU A 111 6.06 -4.55 -12.59
N PRO A 112 6.67 -5.67 -13.02
CA PRO A 112 6.13 -6.50 -14.09
C PRO A 112 4.97 -7.39 -13.65
N VAL A 113 4.73 -7.50 -12.34
CA VAL A 113 3.80 -8.45 -11.75
C VAL A 113 3.20 -7.87 -10.46
N VAL A 114 1.91 -8.08 -10.27
CA VAL A 114 1.26 -7.83 -8.98
C VAL A 114 1.61 -8.95 -8.01
N VAL A 115 2.10 -8.57 -6.82
CA VAL A 115 2.40 -9.48 -5.71
C VAL A 115 1.67 -8.98 -4.47
N GLU A 116 0.87 -9.82 -3.85
CA GLU A 116 0.20 -9.55 -2.57
C GLU A 116 0.76 -10.49 -1.49
N LEU A 117 1.32 -9.93 -0.43
CA LEU A 117 1.85 -10.63 0.73
C LEU A 117 0.88 -10.45 1.90
N TRP A 118 0.03 -11.45 2.13
CA TRP A 118 -0.99 -11.44 3.17
C TRP A 118 -0.48 -12.09 4.47
N LEU A 119 -0.74 -11.47 5.61
CA LEU A 119 -0.51 -12.13 6.89
C LEU A 119 -1.37 -13.40 7.01
N HIS A 120 -0.76 -14.48 7.52
CA HIS A 120 -1.42 -15.77 7.69
C HIS A 120 -2.66 -15.73 8.60
N SER A 121 -2.78 -14.70 9.45
CA SER A 121 -3.89 -14.51 10.39
C SER A 121 -5.11 -13.84 9.76
N VAL A 122 -4.96 -13.27 8.56
CA VAL A 122 -6.02 -12.53 7.88
C VAL A 122 -6.80 -13.48 6.97
N PRO A 123 -8.13 -13.56 7.09
CA PRO A 123 -8.94 -14.32 6.14
C PRO A 123 -8.97 -13.56 4.80
N PHE A 124 -8.21 -14.03 3.81
CA PHE A 124 -8.03 -13.36 2.51
C PHE A 124 -8.94 -13.90 1.39
N GLN A 125 -9.99 -14.66 1.72
CA GLN A 125 -10.91 -15.20 0.71
C GLN A 125 -11.72 -14.08 0.03
N ARG A 126 -11.55 -13.95 -1.29
CA ARG A 126 -12.34 -13.08 -2.17
C ARG A 126 -12.69 -13.83 -3.46
N ASP A 127 -13.72 -13.36 -4.17
CA ASP A 127 -14.28 -14.04 -5.36
C ASP A 127 -13.23 -14.32 -6.44
N GLN A 128 -12.29 -13.40 -6.63
CA GLN A 128 -11.16 -13.55 -7.56
C GLN A 128 -9.85 -13.37 -6.80
N MET A 129 -9.23 -14.49 -6.45
CA MET A 129 -7.87 -14.50 -5.92
C MET A 129 -6.85 -14.68 -7.04
N PRO A 130 -5.72 -13.96 -7.00
CA PRO A 130 -4.55 -14.28 -7.81
C PRO A 130 -4.01 -15.67 -7.46
N ASP A 131 -3.05 -16.15 -8.24
CA ASP A 131 -2.46 -17.47 -8.03
C ASP A 131 -1.66 -17.52 -6.73
N LEU A 132 -1.86 -18.57 -5.93
CA LEU A 132 -1.07 -18.79 -4.72
C LEU A 132 0.32 -19.27 -5.11
N LEU A 133 1.35 -18.48 -4.79
CA LEU A 133 2.73 -18.88 -4.95
C LEU A 133 3.21 -19.74 -3.77
N GLY A 134 2.82 -19.39 -2.55
CA GLY A 134 3.22 -20.08 -1.32
C GLY A 134 3.65 -19.12 -0.20
N PRO A 135 4.28 -19.63 0.87
CA PRO A 135 4.77 -18.82 1.97
C PRO A 135 6.00 -17.98 1.58
N VAL A 136 6.03 -16.74 2.06
CA VAL A 136 7.11 -15.75 1.93
C VAL A 136 7.28 -15.12 3.32
N GLY A 137 8.28 -15.59 4.08
CA GLY A 137 8.43 -15.23 5.49
C GLY A 137 7.21 -15.64 6.32
N SER A 138 6.65 -14.67 7.05
CA SER A 138 5.42 -14.76 7.86
C SER A 138 4.14 -14.57 7.06
N ARG A 139 4.24 -14.40 5.73
CA ARG A 139 3.11 -14.08 4.84
C ARG A 139 2.90 -15.13 3.77
N TYR A 140 1.72 -15.13 3.17
CA TYR A 140 1.40 -15.90 1.97
C TYR A 140 1.38 -14.98 0.75
N ALA A 141 2.08 -15.39 -0.31
CA ALA A 141 2.17 -14.65 -1.55
C ALA A 141 1.12 -15.11 -2.56
N PHE A 142 0.32 -14.14 -3.02
CA PHE A 142 -0.60 -14.26 -4.16
C PHE A 142 -0.11 -13.39 -5.29
N VAL A 143 -0.11 -13.92 -6.51
CA VAL A 143 0.57 -13.28 -7.63
C VAL A 143 -0.28 -13.32 -8.90
N SER A 144 -0.19 -12.28 -9.71
CA SER A 144 -0.88 -12.24 -11.01
C SER A 144 -0.23 -13.14 -12.07
N GLU A 145 1.08 -13.40 -11.95
CA GLU A 145 1.85 -14.22 -12.91
C GLU A 145 3.01 -14.92 -12.17
N VAL A 146 2.96 -16.26 -12.09
CA VAL A 146 3.89 -17.04 -11.25
C VAL A 146 5.35 -16.93 -11.71
N PRO A 147 5.70 -17.20 -12.99
CA PRO A 147 7.03 -16.96 -13.54
C PRO A 147 7.65 -15.60 -13.24
N ALA A 148 6.97 -14.47 -13.49
CA ALA A 148 7.48 -13.14 -13.18
C ALA A 148 7.65 -12.94 -11.67
N ALA A 149 6.71 -13.40 -10.85
CA ALA A 149 6.81 -13.27 -9.41
C ALA A 149 8.00 -14.05 -8.82
N ARG A 150 8.31 -15.23 -9.36
CA ARG A 150 9.50 -16.01 -8.92
C ARG A 150 10.82 -15.30 -9.18
N LYS A 151 10.88 -14.42 -10.18
CA LYS A 151 12.07 -13.59 -10.44
C LYS A 151 12.15 -12.40 -9.48
N LEU A 152 10.98 -11.84 -9.10
CA LEU A 152 10.89 -10.68 -8.23
C LEU A 152 11.10 -11.02 -6.74
N ILE A 153 10.62 -12.19 -6.30
CA ILE A 153 10.71 -12.62 -4.89
C ILE A 153 12.10 -13.20 -4.61
N THR A 154 13.01 -12.32 -4.23
CA THR A 154 14.38 -12.62 -3.80
C THR A 154 14.46 -12.83 -2.28
N PRO A 155 15.56 -13.41 -1.75
CA PRO A 155 15.80 -13.45 -0.30
C PRO A 155 15.75 -12.06 0.35
N ASP A 156 16.35 -11.05 -0.27
CA ASP A 156 16.34 -9.67 0.23
C ASP A 156 14.91 -9.10 0.30
N LEU A 157 14.03 -9.49 -0.64
CA LEU A 157 12.63 -9.10 -0.61
C LEU A 157 11.90 -9.75 0.56
N VAL A 158 12.20 -11.02 0.82
CA VAL A 158 11.62 -11.76 1.96
C VAL A 158 12.03 -11.10 3.26
N ASP A 159 13.32 -10.79 3.42
CA ASP A 159 13.86 -10.15 4.62
C ASP A 159 13.27 -8.75 4.84
N ALA A 160 13.24 -7.92 3.80
CA ALA A 160 12.61 -6.60 3.86
C ALA A 160 11.10 -6.66 4.17
N ALA A 161 10.40 -7.69 3.65
CA ALA A 161 8.98 -7.88 3.95
C ALA A 161 8.73 -8.31 5.41
N GLU A 162 9.67 -9.03 6.05
CA GLU A 162 9.57 -9.41 7.46
C GLU A 162 9.70 -8.20 8.40
N GLU A 163 10.59 -7.24 8.08
CA GLU A 163 10.80 -6.00 8.85
C GLU A 163 9.52 -5.14 8.98
N ILE A 164 8.60 -5.22 8.00
CA ILE A 164 7.34 -4.45 7.99
C ILE A 164 6.48 -4.69 9.24
N GLY A 165 6.57 -5.89 9.83
CA GLY A 165 5.91 -6.21 11.10
C GLY A 165 4.54 -6.87 10.98
N ALA A 166 4.14 -7.57 12.03
CA ALA A 166 2.98 -8.48 12.05
C ALA A 166 1.61 -7.81 12.28
N ASP A 167 1.54 -6.48 12.39
CA ASP A 167 0.29 -5.72 12.44
C ASP A 167 -0.21 -5.29 11.05
N VAL A 168 0.65 -5.36 10.03
CA VAL A 168 0.33 -4.96 8.66
C VAL A 168 -0.32 -6.12 7.92
N THR A 169 -1.63 -6.00 7.69
CA THR A 169 -2.51 -7.04 7.13
C THR A 169 -2.06 -7.55 5.76
N VAL A 170 -1.68 -6.65 4.86
CA VAL A 170 -1.19 -6.97 3.53
C VAL A 170 -0.15 -5.94 3.10
N VAL A 171 0.89 -6.42 2.42
CA VAL A 171 1.85 -5.62 1.66
C VAL A 171 1.68 -6.03 0.20
N TRP A 172 1.57 -5.10 -0.73
CA TRP A 172 1.42 -5.46 -2.13
C TRP A 172 2.22 -4.54 -3.05
N LEU A 173 2.60 -5.14 -4.17
CA LEU A 173 3.35 -4.54 -5.26
C LEU A 173 2.40 -4.42 -6.44
N GLU A 174 2.21 -3.22 -6.98
CA GLU A 174 1.26 -2.98 -8.07
C GLU A 174 1.67 -1.75 -8.87
N GLY A 175 1.78 -1.91 -10.19
CA GLY A 175 2.26 -0.83 -11.07
C GLY A 175 3.60 -0.30 -10.58
N ASP A 176 3.70 1.01 -10.36
CA ASP A 176 4.87 1.66 -9.79
C ASP A 176 4.75 1.93 -8.28
N TRP A 177 4.03 1.08 -7.52
CA TRP A 177 3.82 1.26 -6.08
C TRP A 177 4.17 0.03 -5.25
N VAL A 178 4.85 0.28 -4.13
CA VAL A 178 4.91 -0.61 -2.97
C VAL A 178 3.96 -0.08 -1.92
N MET A 179 2.98 -0.89 -1.54
CA MET A 179 1.86 -0.48 -0.70
C MET A 179 1.73 -1.40 0.51
N ALA A 180 1.16 -0.87 1.60
CA ALA A 180 0.80 -1.66 2.77
C ALA A 180 -0.48 -1.15 3.43
N ALA A 181 -1.22 -2.08 4.05
CA ALA A 181 -2.40 -1.77 4.83
C ALA A 181 -2.16 -2.01 6.33
N ALA A 182 -1.93 -0.92 7.04
CA ALA A 182 -1.78 -0.90 8.49
C ALA A 182 -3.14 -0.77 9.20
N PRO A 183 -3.22 -1.07 10.52
CA PRO A 183 -4.46 -0.94 11.28
C PRO A 183 -5.05 0.49 11.25
N PRO A 184 -6.38 0.68 11.27
CA PRO A 184 -7.07 1.99 11.25
C PRO A 184 -6.64 3.01 12.30
N ASN A 185 -6.08 2.54 13.41
CA ASN A 185 -5.64 3.33 14.56
C ASN A 185 -4.11 3.50 14.60
N SER A 186 -3.42 3.29 13.48
CA SER A 186 -1.97 3.45 13.37
C SER A 186 -1.55 4.89 13.70
N THR A 187 -0.66 5.01 14.69
CA THR A 187 -0.10 6.31 15.11
C THR A 187 0.85 6.87 14.05
N PRO A 188 1.11 8.19 14.04
CA PRO A 188 2.11 8.78 13.14
C PRO A 188 3.48 8.11 13.27
N SER A 189 3.93 7.79 14.49
CA SER A 189 5.21 7.11 14.71
C SER A 189 5.27 5.70 14.15
N ARG A 190 4.13 4.98 14.13
CA ARG A 190 4.04 3.66 13.47
C ARG A 190 4.09 3.80 11.95
N ILE A 191 3.42 4.81 11.40
CA ILE A 191 3.39 5.10 9.97
C ILE A 191 4.76 5.57 9.46
N GLU A 192 5.50 6.35 10.24
CA GLU A 192 6.86 6.75 9.90
C GLU A 192 7.83 5.56 9.84
N ARG A 193 7.67 4.58 10.75
CA ARG A 193 8.40 3.30 10.65
C ARG A 193 7.98 2.56 9.40
N LEU A 194 6.68 2.41 9.15
CA LEU A 194 6.17 1.72 7.95
C LEU A 194 6.67 2.36 6.65
N LEU A 195 6.75 3.69 6.58
CA LEU A 195 7.31 4.39 5.41
C LEU A 195 8.80 4.11 5.20
N ARG A 196 9.56 3.85 6.29
CA ARG A 196 10.96 3.43 6.21
C ARG A 196 11.03 1.99 5.71
N ASP A 197 10.27 1.08 6.31
CA ASP A 197 10.27 -0.34 5.98
C ASP A 197 9.83 -0.56 4.52
N LEU A 198 8.79 0.16 4.05
CA LEU A 198 8.39 0.15 2.64
C LEU A 198 9.39 0.83 1.72
N GLY A 199 10.15 1.80 2.22
CA GLY A 199 11.23 2.43 1.46
C GLY A 199 12.36 1.44 1.17
N GLU A 200 12.72 0.63 2.17
CA GLU A 200 13.69 -0.45 2.02
C GLU A 200 13.19 -1.53 1.07
N LEU A 201 11.93 -1.96 1.22
CA LEU A 201 11.31 -2.89 0.27
C LEU A 201 11.27 -2.31 -1.16
N ALA A 202 11.02 -1.00 -1.32
CA ALA A 202 11.04 -0.33 -2.61
C ALA A 202 12.44 -0.31 -3.25
N ASP A 203 13.50 -0.16 -2.45
CA ASP A 203 14.88 -0.22 -2.93
C ASP A 203 15.26 -1.64 -3.36
N VAL A 204 14.73 -2.68 -2.70
CA VAL A 204 14.94 -4.09 -3.11
C VAL A 204 14.28 -4.40 -4.46
N VAL A 205 13.03 -3.98 -4.67
CA VAL A 205 12.27 -4.33 -5.91
C VAL A 205 12.61 -3.40 -7.09
N ASP A 206 13.08 -2.20 -6.80
CA ASP A 206 13.43 -1.17 -7.77
C ASP A 206 14.78 -0.51 -7.41
N PRO A 207 15.89 -1.27 -7.48
CA PRO A 207 17.22 -0.81 -7.08
C PRO A 207 17.80 0.20 -8.10
N PHE A 208 18.59 1.18 -7.63
CA PHE A 208 19.07 2.27 -8.48
C PHE A 208 19.76 1.80 -9.76
N ASP A 209 20.64 0.81 -9.63
CA ASP A 209 21.53 0.28 -10.67
C ASP A 209 20.89 -0.82 -11.55
N ALA A 210 19.58 -1.05 -11.48
CA ALA A 210 18.92 -1.95 -12.40
C ALA A 210 19.05 -1.41 -13.84
N GLU A 211 19.93 -2.02 -14.63
CA GLU A 211 19.98 -1.79 -16.08
C GLU A 211 18.55 -2.01 -16.64
N PRO A 212 18.08 -1.14 -17.56
CA PRO A 212 16.81 -1.38 -18.22
C PRO A 212 16.93 -2.74 -18.92
N ASP A 213 16.01 -3.67 -18.62
CA ASP A 213 16.00 -5.01 -19.19
C ASP A 213 16.22 -4.91 -20.72
N ASP A 214 17.36 -5.43 -21.21
CA ASP A 214 17.64 -5.53 -22.63
C ASP A 214 16.47 -6.29 -23.29
N GLU A 215 15.67 -5.60 -24.10
CA GLU A 215 14.70 -6.25 -24.95
C GLU A 215 15.43 -7.31 -25.81
N PRO A 216 15.05 -8.59 -25.78
CA PRO A 216 15.59 -9.58 -26.70
C PRO A 216 14.92 -9.35 -28.06
N GLY A 217 15.38 -8.32 -28.78
CA GLY A 217 14.65 -7.84 -29.96
C GLY A 217 15.30 -6.77 -30.82
N SER A 218 16.60 -6.46 -30.68
CA SER A 218 17.31 -5.67 -31.70
C SER A 218 18.49 -6.47 -32.24
N GLY A 219 18.16 -7.39 -33.15
CA GLY A 219 19.15 -8.14 -33.91
C GLY A 219 20.16 -7.21 -34.60
N SER A 220 21.44 -7.52 -34.38
CA SER A 220 22.54 -7.37 -35.33
C SER A 220 22.23 -6.58 -36.60
N GLY A 221 22.43 -5.26 -36.53
CA GLY A 221 22.71 -4.46 -37.72
C GLY A 221 24.22 -4.45 -37.96
N GLU A 222 24.76 -5.57 -38.44
CA GLU A 222 26.12 -5.60 -39.00
C GLU A 222 26.18 -4.58 -40.15
N VAL A 223 26.78 -3.42 -39.88
CA VAL A 223 27.03 -2.39 -40.90
C VAL A 223 28.10 -2.94 -41.84
N ILE A 224 27.67 -3.63 -42.89
CA ILE A 224 28.51 -4.03 -44.02
C ILE A 224 29.09 -2.75 -44.63
N ARG A 225 30.37 -2.48 -44.34
CA ARG A 225 31.14 -1.45 -45.03
C ARG A 225 31.62 -2.02 -46.37
N PRO A 226 31.26 -1.44 -47.52
CA PRO A 226 31.84 -1.86 -48.78
C PRO A 226 33.33 -1.49 -48.80
N SER A 227 34.17 -2.51 -48.99
CA SER A 227 35.60 -2.37 -49.25
C SER A 227 35.79 -1.75 -50.64
N PHE A 228 36.12 -0.47 -50.70
CA PHE A 228 36.63 0.13 -51.93
C PHE A 228 38.09 -0.27 -52.11
N GLY A 229 38.28 -1.31 -52.91
CA GLY A 229 39.57 -1.75 -53.38
C GLY A 229 40.31 -0.63 -54.10
N ARG A 230 41.50 -0.32 -53.59
CA ARG A 230 42.51 0.53 -54.22
C ARG A 230 42.94 -0.15 -55.53
N LYS A 231 42.64 0.46 -56.68
CA LYS A 231 43.38 0.18 -57.92
C LYS A 231 44.42 1.27 -58.13
N GLN A 232 45.61 0.76 -58.41
CA GLN A 232 46.92 1.35 -58.75
C GLN A 232 46.95 2.80 -59.21
#